data_AF-A0A6U6J417-F1
#
_entry.id   AF-A0A6U6J417-F1
#
_cell.length_a   1.000
_cell.length_b   1.000
_cell.length_c   1.000
_cell.angle_alpha   90.00
_cell.angle_beta   90.00
_cell.angle_gamma   90.00
#
_symmetry.space_group_name_H-M   'P 1'
#
loop_
_entity.id
_entity.type
_entity.pdbx_description
1 polymer ?
#
loop_
_entity_poly.entity_id
_entity_poly.type
_entity_poly.pdbx_seq_one_letter_code
_entity_poly.pdbx_strand_id
1 'polypeptide(L)'
;SGVPPPVTCVNATCGENQTAEAQLRSWKFSPYNAPAKVLKSLRLPPMLFVASGTELLAGDSQGFAQRAQHLGVHVRVELFDGMWHTFPQWSEGCWGEGETGPALWQGETALQHYGDFATAVRRGVRACPDQLRPKTAADGVLAAPVLTAHQVGEASPAQIAPLQMDVCEVASAARPSLRGRPSGP
;
A
#
# COMPACT_ATOMS: atom_id res chain seq x y z
N SER A 1 -40.94 0.02 21.64
CA SER A 1 -39.70 -0.54 22.23
C SER A 1 -38.55 -0.24 21.29
N GLY A 2 -37.79 0.82 21.57
CA GLY A 2 -36.66 1.23 20.73
C GLY A 2 -35.44 0.37 21.03
N VAL A 3 -34.90 -0.28 20.01
CA VAL A 3 -33.58 -0.91 20.11
C VAL A 3 -32.58 0.23 20.30
N PRO A 4 -31.78 0.26 21.38
CA PRO A 4 -30.76 1.29 21.54
C PRO A 4 -29.77 1.20 20.36
N PRO A 5 -29.24 2.33 19.86
CA PRO A 5 -28.31 2.32 18.74
C PRO A 5 -27.11 1.41 19.08
N PRO A 6 -26.59 0.65 18.10
CA PRO A 6 -25.44 -0.21 18.33
C PRO A 6 -24.26 0.65 18.79
N VAL A 7 -23.82 0.41 20.03
CA VAL A 7 -22.70 1.14 20.61
C VAL A 7 -21.40 0.52 20.09
N THR A 8 -20.80 1.10 19.05
CA THR A 8 -19.47 0.68 18.60
C THR A 8 -18.40 1.31 19.49
N CYS A 9 -18.12 0.66 20.62
CA CYS A 9 -17.00 1.05 21.48
C CYS A 9 -15.78 0.19 21.14
N VAL A 10 -14.66 0.85 20.79
CA VAL A 10 -13.35 0.18 20.75
C VAL A 10 -12.75 0.29 22.15
N ASN A 11 -12.45 -0.85 22.79
CA ASN A 11 -11.88 -0.94 24.14
C ASN A 11 -12.64 -0.09 25.20
N ALA A 12 -13.98 -0.19 25.23
CA ALA A 12 -14.84 0.54 26.17
C ALA A 12 -14.70 2.09 26.14
N THR A 13 -13.99 2.65 25.16
CA THR A 13 -13.87 4.10 24.98
C THR A 13 -14.87 4.54 23.93
N CYS A 14 -16.11 4.72 24.34
CA CYS A 14 -17.13 5.32 23.50
C CYS A 14 -16.85 6.84 23.50
N GLY A 15 -16.57 7.44 22.34
CA GLY A 15 -16.46 8.90 22.26
C GLY A 15 -17.78 9.56 22.70
N GLU A 16 -17.71 10.76 23.27
CA GLU A 16 -18.89 11.51 23.72
C GLU A 16 -19.88 11.80 22.58
N ASN A 17 -19.41 11.78 21.32
CA ASN A 17 -20.21 11.97 20.12
C ASN A 17 -20.16 10.71 19.23
N GLN A 18 -21.29 10.02 19.11
CA GLN A 18 -21.43 8.77 18.34
C GLN A 18 -21.97 8.99 16.92
N THR A 19 -22.10 10.24 16.44
CA THR A 19 -22.56 10.45 15.06
C THR A 19 -21.56 9.86 14.07
N ALA A 20 -22.07 9.38 12.92
CA ALA A 20 -21.23 8.87 11.84
C ALA A 20 -20.16 9.90 11.42
N GLU A 21 -20.52 11.19 11.38
CA GLU A 21 -19.59 12.26 11.09
C GLU A 21 -18.45 12.36 12.12
N ALA A 22 -18.77 12.31 13.42
CA ALA A 22 -17.77 12.37 14.48
C ALA A 22 -16.83 11.16 14.44
N GLN A 23 -17.37 9.96 14.12
CA GLN A 23 -16.57 8.76 13.93
C GLN A 23 -15.64 8.87 12.71
N LEU A 24 -16.15 9.32 11.56
CA LEU A 24 -15.36 9.51 10.34
C LEU A 24 -14.21 10.52 10.54
N ARG A 25 -14.43 11.57 11.35
CA ARG A 25 -13.39 12.55 11.71
C ARG A 25 -12.40 12.04 12.76
N SER A 26 -12.74 10.98 13.50
CA SER A 26 -11.88 10.40 14.52
C SER A 26 -10.84 9.48 13.88
N TRP A 27 -9.57 9.70 14.23
CA TRP A 27 -8.49 8.86 13.72
C TRP A 27 -8.56 7.40 14.13
N LYS A 28 -9.32 7.09 15.19
CA LYS A 28 -9.51 5.71 15.67
C LYS A 28 -10.34 4.88 14.69
N PHE A 29 -11.24 5.53 13.93
CA PHE A 29 -12.11 4.87 12.95
C PHE A 29 -11.69 5.17 11.51
N SER A 30 -11.04 6.31 11.28
CA SER A 30 -10.47 6.68 9.98
C SER A 30 -8.98 6.99 10.15
N PRO A 31 -8.08 6.04 9.84
CA PRO A 31 -6.64 6.27 9.89
C PRO A 31 -6.19 7.47 9.05
N TYR A 32 -6.95 7.80 8.00
CA TYR A 32 -6.75 9.02 7.21
C TYR A 32 -6.68 10.29 8.07
N ASN A 33 -7.42 10.36 9.18
CA ASN A 33 -7.42 11.52 10.07
C ASN A 33 -6.39 11.44 11.22
N ALA A 34 -5.52 10.43 11.25
CA ALA A 34 -4.53 10.25 12.32
C ALA A 34 -3.52 11.39 12.42
N PRO A 35 -3.41 12.13 13.55
CA PRO A 35 -2.43 13.19 13.69
C PRO A 35 -1.00 12.68 13.47
N ALA A 36 -0.11 13.51 12.92
CA ALA A 36 1.27 13.12 12.65
C ALA A 36 2.00 12.56 13.89
N LYS A 37 1.71 13.11 15.08
CA LYS A 37 2.24 12.61 16.36
C LYS A 37 1.83 11.16 16.63
N VAL A 38 0.58 10.79 16.33
CA VAL A 38 0.06 9.43 16.47
C VAL A 38 0.74 8.51 15.46
N LEU A 39 0.75 8.87 14.18
CA LEU A 39 1.41 8.09 13.13
C LEU A 39 2.90 7.86 13.43
N LYS A 40 3.62 8.88 13.91
CA LYS A 40 5.02 8.78 14.34
C LYS A 40 5.19 7.81 15.51
N SER A 41 4.30 7.84 16.51
CA SER A 41 4.37 6.93 17.66
C SER A 41 4.11 5.46 17.29
N LEU A 42 3.32 5.22 16.24
CA LEU A 42 2.99 3.86 15.79
C LEU A 42 4.16 3.16 15.08
N ARG A 43 5.21 3.90 14.68
CA ARG A 43 6.39 3.35 13.98
C ARG A 43 5.98 2.44 12.82
N LEU A 44 5.18 3.00 11.91
CA LEU A 44 4.60 2.26 10.79
C LEU A 44 5.66 1.45 10.02
N PRO A 45 5.34 0.21 9.61
CA PRO A 45 6.20 -0.58 8.76
C PRO A 45 6.23 0.00 7.33
N PRO A 46 7.11 -0.50 6.43
CA PRO A 46 6.96 -0.28 5.01
C PRO A 46 5.54 -0.60 4.55
N MET A 47 5.02 0.14 3.58
CA MET A 47 3.64 -0.01 3.11
C MET A 47 3.58 -0.08 1.58
N LEU A 48 2.61 -0.86 1.10
CA LEU A 48 2.20 -0.90 -0.29
C LEU A 48 0.70 -0.57 -0.34
N PHE A 49 0.35 0.44 -1.14
CA PHE A 49 -1.02 0.73 -1.52
C PHE A 49 -1.23 0.28 -2.95
N VAL A 50 -2.26 -0.53 -3.18
CA VAL A 50 -2.77 -0.85 -4.50
C VAL A 50 -4.22 -0.38 -4.53
N ALA A 51 -4.52 0.53 -5.44
CA ALA A 51 -5.86 1.10 -5.58
C ALA A 51 -6.23 1.20 -7.05
N SER A 52 -7.52 1.34 -7.33
CA SER A 52 -7.95 1.78 -8.65
C SER A 52 -7.54 3.25 -8.84
N GLY A 53 -7.00 3.61 -10.00
CA GLY A 53 -6.73 5.01 -10.34
C GLY A 53 -8.01 5.82 -10.60
N THR A 54 -9.12 5.13 -10.88
CA THR A 54 -10.41 5.73 -11.29
C THR A 54 -11.46 5.70 -10.17
N GLU A 55 -11.12 5.28 -8.95
CA GLU A 55 -12.05 5.28 -7.81
C GLU A 55 -11.88 6.49 -6.88
N LEU A 56 -12.94 6.84 -6.15
CA LEU A 56 -12.93 7.96 -5.19
C LEU A 56 -11.89 7.77 -4.06
N LEU A 57 -11.62 6.52 -3.66
CA LEU A 57 -10.70 6.19 -2.57
C LEU A 57 -9.22 6.22 -2.97
N ALA A 58 -8.91 6.42 -4.26
CA ALA A 58 -7.54 6.57 -4.74
C ALA A 58 -6.85 7.76 -4.07
N GLY A 59 -7.56 8.88 -3.93
CA GLY A 59 -7.08 10.09 -3.27
C GLY A 59 -6.74 9.86 -1.79
N ASP A 60 -7.57 9.12 -1.07
CA ASP A 60 -7.33 8.79 0.35
C ASP A 60 -6.07 7.92 0.50
N SER A 61 -5.90 6.94 -0.39
CA SER A 61 -4.73 6.05 -0.41
C SER A 61 -3.45 6.83 -0.69
N GLN A 62 -3.46 7.70 -1.71
CA GLN A 62 -2.34 8.58 -2.03
C GLN A 62 -2.03 9.57 -0.90
N GLY A 63 -3.06 10.22 -0.35
CA GLY A 63 -2.90 11.21 0.71
C GLY A 63 -2.33 10.58 1.99
N PHE A 64 -2.79 9.40 2.37
CA PHE A 64 -2.20 8.67 3.50
C PHE A 64 -0.77 8.21 3.21
N ALA A 65 -0.50 7.70 2.00
CA ALA A 65 0.83 7.30 1.58
C ALA A 65 1.86 8.45 1.66
N GLN A 66 1.50 9.63 1.15
CA GLN A 66 2.32 10.85 1.24
C GLN A 66 2.60 11.23 2.71
N ARG A 67 1.57 11.18 3.57
CA ARG A 67 1.73 11.50 5.00
C ARG A 67 2.65 10.52 5.71
N ALA A 68 2.57 9.23 5.39
CA ALA A 68 3.49 8.24 5.93
C ALA A 68 4.91 8.40 5.39
N GLN A 69 5.07 8.70 4.10
CA GLN A 69 6.36 9.03 3.50
C GLN A 69 7.01 10.24 4.20
N HIS A 70 6.25 11.29 4.52
CA HIS A 70 6.77 12.44 5.28
C HIS A 70 7.26 12.09 6.69
N LEU A 71 6.81 10.95 7.23
CA LEU A 71 7.32 10.38 8.49
C LEU A 71 8.50 9.44 8.28
N GLY A 72 8.98 9.33 7.04
CA GLY A 72 10.11 8.53 6.57
C GLY A 72 9.79 7.05 6.41
N VAL A 73 8.51 6.69 6.31
CA VAL A 73 8.08 5.33 6.00
C VAL A 73 8.39 5.05 4.52
N HIS A 74 8.90 3.86 4.22
CA HIS A 74 9.01 3.40 2.84
C HIS A 74 7.62 3.08 2.31
N VAL A 75 7.16 3.82 1.30
CA VAL A 75 5.79 3.67 0.79
C VAL A 75 5.80 3.52 -0.72
N ARG A 76 5.14 2.46 -1.22
CA ARG A 76 4.82 2.30 -2.63
C ARG A 76 3.33 2.53 -2.83
N VAL A 77 2.97 3.24 -3.89
CA VAL A 77 1.58 3.36 -4.33
C VAL A 77 1.49 2.90 -5.78
N GLU A 78 0.58 1.99 -6.07
CA GLU A 78 0.26 1.56 -7.42
C GLU A 78 -1.21 1.83 -7.70
N LEU A 79 -1.45 2.57 -8.77
CA LEU A 79 -2.77 2.93 -9.22
C LEU A 79 -3.05 2.23 -10.54
N PHE A 80 -4.08 1.41 -10.56
CA PHE A 80 -4.50 0.68 -11.74
C PHE A 80 -5.65 1.43 -12.40
N ASP A 81 -5.39 2.12 -13.51
CA ASP A 81 -6.40 2.93 -14.18
C ASP A 81 -7.50 2.04 -14.78
N GLY A 82 -8.74 2.50 -14.70
CA GLY A 82 -9.91 1.79 -15.24
C GLY A 82 -10.37 0.59 -14.41
N MET A 83 -9.72 0.29 -13.27
CA MET A 83 -10.17 -0.76 -12.37
C MET A 83 -11.30 -0.29 -11.45
N TRP A 84 -12.03 -1.23 -10.85
CA TRP A 84 -13.06 -0.94 -9.85
C TRP A 84 -12.55 -1.20 -8.43
N HIS A 85 -13.35 -0.79 -7.45
CA HIS A 85 -13.07 -1.05 -6.04
C HIS A 85 -12.87 -2.55 -5.79
N THR A 86 -11.84 -2.90 -5.01
CA THR A 86 -11.45 -4.29 -4.70
C THR A 86 -11.12 -5.21 -5.87
N PHE A 87 -10.75 -4.69 -7.05
CA PHE A 87 -10.39 -5.53 -8.20
C PHE A 87 -9.37 -6.66 -7.93
N PRO A 88 -8.38 -6.57 -7.00
CA PRO A 88 -7.46 -7.68 -6.76
C PRO A 88 -8.14 -8.90 -6.13
N GLN A 89 -9.26 -8.71 -5.42
CA GLN A 89 -10.05 -9.80 -4.87
C GLN A 89 -10.74 -10.62 -5.97
N TRP A 90 -10.96 -10.01 -7.13
CA TRP A 90 -11.63 -10.60 -8.29
C TRP A 90 -10.63 -10.85 -9.43
N SER A 91 -9.43 -11.32 -9.07
CA SER A 91 -8.34 -11.57 -10.03
C SER A 91 -8.69 -12.60 -11.09
N GLU A 92 -9.60 -13.52 -10.78
CA GLU A 92 -10.19 -14.52 -11.67
C GLU A 92 -11.23 -13.92 -12.63
N GLY A 93 -11.59 -12.65 -12.43
CA GLY A 93 -12.63 -11.91 -13.14
C GLY A 93 -13.96 -11.87 -12.38
N CYS A 94 -14.88 -11.03 -12.84
CA CYS A 94 -16.23 -10.85 -12.27
C CYS A 94 -17.27 -11.41 -13.25
N TRP A 95 -17.16 -12.71 -13.52
CA TRP A 95 -18.05 -13.41 -14.46
C TRP A 95 -19.40 -13.70 -13.79
N GLY A 96 -20.47 -13.74 -14.58
CA GLY A 96 -21.78 -14.11 -14.07
C GLY A 96 -21.78 -15.54 -13.48
N GLU A 97 -22.80 -15.88 -12.70
CA GLU A 97 -22.93 -17.24 -12.16
C GLU A 97 -22.95 -18.27 -13.31
N GLY A 98 -22.04 -19.24 -13.26
CA GLY A 98 -21.90 -20.28 -14.29
C GLY A 98 -21.12 -19.84 -15.53
N GLU A 99 -20.63 -18.60 -15.58
CA GLU A 99 -19.75 -18.13 -16.65
C GLU A 99 -18.28 -18.33 -16.26
N THR A 100 -17.46 -18.62 -17.27
CA THR A 100 -16.00 -18.59 -17.15
C THR A 100 -15.46 -17.60 -18.15
N GLY A 101 -14.54 -16.75 -17.73
CA GLY A 101 -13.83 -15.86 -18.61
C GLY A 101 -12.35 -15.79 -18.24
N PRO A 102 -11.56 -14.99 -18.97
CA PRO A 102 -10.14 -14.85 -18.69
C PRO A 102 -9.91 -14.27 -17.29
N ALA A 103 -8.75 -14.54 -16.70
CA ALA A 103 -8.36 -13.82 -15.49
C ALA A 103 -8.22 -12.31 -15.77
N LEU A 104 -8.52 -11.50 -14.76
CA LEU A 104 -8.26 -10.07 -14.77
C LEU A 104 -6.77 -9.87 -14.51
N TRP A 105 -6.01 -9.64 -15.58
CA TRP A 105 -4.55 -9.50 -15.49
C TRP A 105 -4.10 -8.42 -14.49
N GLN A 106 -4.86 -7.32 -14.35
CA GLN A 106 -4.57 -6.28 -13.36
C GLN A 106 -4.64 -6.86 -11.94
N GLY A 107 -5.67 -7.65 -11.66
CA GLY A 107 -5.84 -8.33 -10.37
C GLY A 107 -4.71 -9.32 -10.11
N GLU A 108 -4.36 -10.16 -11.10
CA GLU A 108 -3.21 -11.07 -10.99
C GLU A 108 -1.90 -10.32 -10.74
N THR A 109 -1.68 -9.21 -11.45
CA THR A 109 -0.48 -8.37 -11.30
C THR A 109 -0.42 -7.76 -9.90
N ALA A 110 -1.53 -7.23 -9.39
CA ALA A 110 -1.61 -6.71 -8.03
C ALA A 110 -1.28 -7.79 -6.99
N LEU A 111 -1.81 -9.01 -7.15
CA LEU A 111 -1.50 -10.15 -6.28
C LEU A 111 -0.01 -10.55 -6.35
N GLN A 112 0.57 -10.57 -7.55
CA GLN A 112 2.00 -10.83 -7.72
C GLN A 112 2.84 -9.77 -7.01
N HIS A 113 2.47 -8.49 -7.13
CA HIS A 113 3.16 -7.38 -6.47
C HIS A 113 3.02 -7.42 -4.94
N TYR A 114 1.91 -7.94 -4.39
CA TYR A 114 1.82 -8.24 -2.96
C TYR A 114 2.87 -9.28 -2.52
N GLY A 115 3.09 -10.32 -3.32
CA GLY A 115 4.12 -11.33 -3.07
C GLY A 115 5.54 -10.76 -3.14
N ASP A 116 5.80 -9.92 -4.13
CA ASP A 116 7.08 -9.21 -4.29
C ASP A 116 7.36 -8.28 -3.11
N PHE A 117 6.35 -7.51 -2.67
CA PHE A 117 6.42 -6.65 -1.49
C PHE A 117 6.73 -7.44 -0.23
N ALA A 118 5.98 -8.51 0.04
CA ALA A 118 6.21 -9.35 1.21
C ALA A 118 7.63 -9.95 1.21
N THR A 119 8.13 -10.36 0.04
CA THR A 119 9.49 -10.85 -0.14
C THR A 119 10.53 -9.76 0.14
N ALA A 120 10.32 -8.55 -0.37
CA ALA A 120 11.18 -7.40 -0.13
C ALA A 120 11.25 -7.03 1.35
N VAL A 121 10.11 -6.95 2.04
CA VAL A 121 10.05 -6.69 3.48
C VAL A 121 10.74 -7.80 4.27
N ARG A 122 10.47 -9.07 3.98
CA ARG A 122 11.14 -10.21 4.64
C ARG A 122 12.66 -10.16 4.48
N ARG A 123 13.15 -9.86 3.28
CA ARG A 123 14.58 -9.67 3.02
C ARG A 123 15.11 -8.50 3.84
N GLY A 124 14.35 -7.40 3.90
CA GLY A 124 14.71 -6.22 4.68
C GLY A 124 14.84 -6.48 6.18
N VAL A 125 13.88 -7.20 6.77
CA VAL A 125 13.94 -7.65 8.17
C VAL A 125 15.21 -8.43 8.47
N ARG A 126 15.64 -9.30 7.54
CA ARG A 126 16.82 -10.15 7.74
C ARG A 126 18.13 -9.42 7.52
N ALA A 127 18.20 -8.57 6.50
CA ALA A 127 19.45 -7.93 6.07
C ALA A 127 19.72 -6.60 6.77
N CYS A 128 18.67 -5.82 7.09
CA CYS A 128 18.80 -4.46 7.61
C CYS A 128 17.65 -4.10 8.59
N PRO A 129 17.43 -4.85 9.69
CA PRO A 129 16.28 -4.64 10.57
C PRO A 129 16.11 -3.20 11.07
N ASP A 130 17.21 -2.45 11.21
CA ASP A 130 17.20 -1.06 11.65
C ASP A 130 16.81 -0.04 10.56
N GLN A 131 16.85 -0.41 9.27
CA GLN A 131 16.49 0.46 8.13
C GLN A 131 15.04 0.28 7.66
N LEU A 132 14.35 -0.76 8.15
CA LEU A 132 12.91 -0.94 7.93
C LEU A 132 12.07 0.22 8.44
N ARG A 133 12.62 0.95 9.43
CA ARG A 133 11.97 2.06 10.07
C ARG A 133 12.70 3.34 9.72
N PRO A 134 11.98 4.46 9.55
CA PRO A 134 12.59 5.76 9.48
C PRO A 134 13.55 5.97 10.66
N LYS A 135 14.84 6.07 10.37
CA LYS A 135 15.79 6.67 11.30
C LYS A 135 15.67 8.17 11.11
N THR A 136 15.33 8.89 12.17
CA THR A 136 15.67 10.31 12.24
C THR A 136 17.19 10.39 12.15
N ALA A 137 17.72 10.91 11.04
CA ALA A 137 19.14 11.19 10.97
C ALA A 137 19.52 12.22 12.05
N ALA A 138 20.79 12.25 12.45
CA ALA A 138 21.29 13.11 13.52
C ALA A 138 21.14 14.63 13.21
N ASP A 139 21.01 14.97 11.93
CA ASP A 139 20.74 16.29 11.36
C ASP A 139 19.25 16.51 11.02
N GLY A 140 18.38 15.53 11.32
CA GLY A 140 16.94 15.59 11.06
C GLY A 140 16.54 15.29 9.61
N VAL A 141 17.48 14.99 8.71
CA VAL A 141 17.19 14.68 7.30
C VAL A 141 16.95 13.18 7.14
N LEU A 142 15.69 12.76 6.97
CA LEU A 142 15.37 11.37 6.66
C LEU A 142 16.10 10.96 5.35
N ALA A 143 16.85 9.85 5.37
CA ALA A 143 17.33 9.22 4.13
C ALA A 143 16.13 9.12 3.18
N ALA A 144 16.25 9.71 1.98
CA ALA A 144 15.11 10.16 1.18
C ALA A 144 14.03 9.07 1.07
N PRO A 145 12.90 9.20 1.79
CA PRO A 145 11.87 8.19 1.75
C PRO A 145 11.34 8.12 0.32
N VAL A 146 11.45 6.95 -0.28
CA VAL A 146 11.01 6.72 -1.65
C VAL A 146 9.50 6.56 -1.62
N LEU A 147 8.76 7.60 -2.02
CA LEU A 147 7.43 7.42 -2.58
C LEU A 147 7.60 7.20 -4.06
N THR A 148 7.28 5.99 -4.51
CA THR A 148 7.06 5.76 -5.92
C THR A 148 5.58 5.56 -6.14
N ALA A 149 4.97 6.48 -6.87
CA ALA A 149 3.65 6.28 -7.45
C ALA A 149 3.84 5.66 -8.83
N HIS A 150 3.23 4.50 -9.07
CA HIS A 150 3.26 3.82 -10.34
C HIS A 150 1.85 3.76 -10.90
N GLN A 151 1.65 4.41 -12.05
CA GLN A 151 0.41 4.33 -12.81
C GLN A 151 0.47 3.10 -13.70
N VAL A 152 -0.40 2.14 -13.46
CA VAL A 152 -0.58 0.92 -14.23
C VAL A 152 -1.80 1.14 -15.13
N GLY A 153 -1.57 1.79 -16.26
CA GLY A 153 -2.60 2.11 -17.26
C GLY A 153 -2.67 1.09 -18.39
N GLU A 154 -2.91 1.56 -19.61
CA GLU A 154 -3.12 0.78 -20.86
C GLU A 154 -1.97 -0.17 -21.27
N ALA A 155 -0.94 -0.32 -20.44
CA ALA A 155 0.13 -1.27 -20.67
C ALA A 155 -0.42 -2.71 -20.69
N SER A 156 0.16 -3.53 -21.57
CA SER A 156 -0.10 -4.97 -21.55
C SER A 156 0.57 -5.64 -20.35
N PRO A 157 0.07 -6.81 -19.88
CA PRO A 157 0.66 -7.53 -18.74
C PRO A 157 2.16 -7.79 -18.89
N ALA A 158 2.59 -8.07 -20.12
CA ALA A 158 3.99 -8.36 -20.45
C ALA A 158 4.95 -7.17 -20.22
N GLN A 159 4.40 -5.96 -20.04
CA GLN A 159 5.17 -4.73 -19.86
C GLN A 159 5.25 -4.29 -18.39
N ILE A 160 4.51 -4.94 -17.49
CA ILE A 160 4.57 -4.60 -16.06
C ILE A 160 5.78 -5.28 -15.44
N ALA A 161 6.78 -4.48 -15.09
CA ALA A 161 7.94 -4.96 -14.36
C ALA A 161 7.53 -5.44 -12.96
N PRO A 162 8.17 -6.51 -12.42
CA PRO A 162 7.95 -6.93 -11.05
C PRO A 162 8.12 -5.77 -10.07
N LEU A 163 7.38 -5.80 -8.97
CA LEU A 163 7.43 -4.72 -8.00
C LEU A 163 8.84 -4.64 -7.40
N GLN A 164 9.50 -3.51 -7.64
CA GLN A 164 10.80 -3.22 -7.05
C GLN A 164 10.60 -2.31 -5.85
N MET A 165 10.89 -2.84 -4.67
CA MET A 165 10.94 -2.08 -3.44
C MET A 165 12.26 -2.34 -2.73
N ASP A 166 13.05 -1.29 -2.61
CA ASP A 166 14.33 -1.30 -1.92
C ASP A 166 14.13 -0.83 -0.49
N VAL A 167 13.84 -1.80 0.39
CA VAL A 167 13.67 -1.56 1.82
C VAL A 167 15.02 -1.47 2.55
N CYS A 168 16.11 -1.83 1.86
CA CYS A 168 17.50 -1.67 2.30
C CYS A 168 18.35 -1.15 1.15
N GLU A 169 19.20 -0.15 1.38
CA GLU A 169 20.19 0.29 0.38
C GLU A 169 21.18 -0.82 0.02
N VAL A 170 21.53 -1.68 0.99
CA VAL A 170 22.47 -2.79 0.80
C VAL A 170 21.94 -3.85 -0.16
N ALA A 171 20.61 -3.98 -0.28
CA ALA A 171 19.98 -4.92 -1.19
C ALA A 171 20.01 -4.43 -2.64
N SER A 172 20.03 -3.12 -2.87
CA SER A 172 20.11 -2.52 -4.22
C SER A 172 21.47 -2.76 -4.87
N ALA A 173 22.56 -2.70 -4.08
CA ALA A 173 23.93 -2.87 -4.58
C ALA A 173 24.30 -4.31 -4.95
N ALA A 174 23.62 -5.31 -4.37
CA ALA A 174 23.93 -6.73 -4.57
C ALA A 174 23.22 -7.36 -5.78
N ARG A 175 22.44 -6.60 -6.56
CA ARG A 175 21.80 -7.15 -7.77
C ARG A 175 22.85 -7.40 -8.85
N PRO A 176 23.08 -8.66 -9.28
CA PRO A 176 23.83 -8.91 -10.49
C PRO A 176 23.11 -8.18 -11.61
N SER A 177 23.84 -7.34 -12.35
CA SER A 177 23.31 -6.73 -13.57
C SER A 177 22.80 -7.86 -14.47
N LEU A 178 21.48 -7.93 -14.70
CA LEU A 178 20.88 -8.77 -15.74
C LEU A 178 21.23 -8.23 -17.13
N ARG A 179 22.52 -7.93 -17.38
CA ARG A 179 23.04 -7.63 -18.70
C ARG A 179 23.07 -8.94 -19.48
N GLY A 180 22.16 -9.03 -20.44
CA GLY A 180 22.28 -9.91 -21.59
C GLY A 180 21.92 -11.36 -21.31
N ARG A 181 20.62 -11.66 -21.28
CA ARG A 181 20.18 -12.93 -21.86
C ARG A 181 20.29 -12.74 -23.38
N PRO A 182 21.21 -13.41 -24.09
CA PRO A 182 21.27 -13.28 -25.54
C PRO A 182 19.94 -13.73 -26.12
N SER A 183 19.33 -12.90 -26.95
CA SER A 183 18.23 -13.28 -27.84
C SER A 183 18.79 -14.37 -28.77
N GLY A 184 18.45 -15.62 -28.47
CA GLY A 184 18.70 -16.73 -29.38
C GLY A 184 17.83 -16.60 -30.64
N PRO A 185 18.29 -17.13 -31.79
CA PRO A 185 17.61 -17.05 -33.07
C PRO A 185 16.29 -17.82 -33.11
#